data_AF-A0A916GTQ1-F1
#
_entry.id   AF-A0A916GTQ1-F1
#
_cell.length_a   1.000
_cell.length_b   1.000
_cell.length_c   1.000
_cell.angle_alpha   90.00
_cell.angle_beta   90.00
_cell.angle_gamma   90.00
#
_symmetry.space_group_name_H-M   'P 1'
#
loop_
_entity.id
_entity.type
_entity.pdbx_description
1 polymer ?
#
loop_
_entity_poly.entity_id
_entity_poly.type
_entity_poly.pdbx_seq_one_letter_code
_entity_poly.pdbx_strand_id
1 'polypeptide(L)'
;MGAPDHRQKAGQGMVTVGLVTVSDSRTPETDENGLYLRQTFESLGHLIGGYHIVKDEPDQVAAVMDELCALPGMQIVIFNGGTGIAPRDTTYDVIARKLEKTLPGFGELFR
;
A
#
# COMPACT_ATOMS: atom_id res chain seq x y z
N MET A 1 8.16 -2.11 31.34
CA MET A 1 8.92 -2.28 30.09
C MET A 1 8.28 -1.39 29.05
N GLY A 2 8.83 -0.18 28.88
CA GLY A 2 8.16 0.94 28.24
C GLY A 2 8.53 1.11 26.77
N ALA A 3 7.69 1.87 26.06
CA ALA A 3 7.81 2.27 24.66
C ALA A 3 9.18 2.84 24.16
N PRO A 4 10.13 3.33 24.99
CA PRO A 4 11.41 3.84 24.46
C PRO A 4 12.32 2.77 23.83
N ASP A 5 12.36 1.55 24.38
CA ASP A 5 13.29 0.49 23.94
C ASP A 5 12.94 -0.12 22.57
N HIS A 6 11.66 -0.05 22.17
CA HIS A 6 11.24 -0.53 20.84
C HIS A 6 11.68 0.42 19.71
N ARG A 7 11.83 1.71 20.01
CA ARG A 7 12.19 2.74 19.03
C ARG A 7 13.68 2.67 18.63
N GLN A 8 14.51 2.01 19.43
CA GLN A 8 15.95 1.92 19.22
C GLN A 8 16.37 0.67 18.40
N LYS A 9 15.48 -0.32 18.25
CA LYS A 9 15.69 -1.52 17.39
C LYS A 9 14.87 -1.50 16.10
N ALA A 10 13.80 -0.73 16.04
CA ALA A 10 13.03 -0.53 14.82
C ALA A 10 13.53 0.74 14.11
N GLY A 11 14.23 0.60 12.97
CA GLY A 11 14.48 1.77 12.12
C GLY A 11 15.75 1.81 11.27
N GLN A 12 16.43 0.69 11.00
CA GLN A 12 17.62 0.72 10.12
C GLN A 12 17.63 -0.34 9.00
N GLY A 13 16.54 -1.10 8.86
CA GLY A 13 16.42 -2.09 7.81
C GLY A 13 15.79 -1.49 6.54
N MET A 14 16.43 -1.72 5.40
CA MET A 14 15.79 -1.56 4.10
C MET A 14 14.55 -2.48 4.04
N VAL A 15 13.40 -1.92 3.69
CA VAL A 15 12.17 -2.68 3.47
C VAL A 15 11.82 -2.74 1.99
N THR A 16 11.15 -3.81 1.60
CA THR A 16 10.61 -3.98 0.25
C THR A 16 9.14 -3.60 0.24
N VAL A 17 8.79 -2.68 -0.66
CA VAL A 17 7.48 -2.05 -0.76
C VAL A 17 6.85 -2.36 -2.12
N GLY A 18 5.62 -2.86 -2.11
CA GLY A 18 4.77 -2.98 -3.28
C GLY A 18 3.87 -1.75 -3.38
N LEU A 19 3.77 -1.16 -4.57
CA LEU A 19 2.93 0.01 -4.83
C LEU A 19 1.79 -0.38 -5.77
N VAL A 20 0.56 -0.06 -5.37
CA VAL A 20 -0.64 -0.31 -6.17
C VAL A 20 -1.42 0.99 -6.30
N THR A 21 -1.63 1.42 -7.54
CA THR A 21 -2.52 2.52 -7.88
C THR A 21 -3.84 1.95 -8.39
N VAL A 22 -4.92 2.22 -7.68
CA VAL A 22 -6.28 1.82 -8.07
C VAL A 22 -6.93 2.99 -8.80
N SER A 23 -7.10 2.87 -10.10
CA SER A 23 -7.68 3.92 -10.94
C SER A 23 -8.19 3.43 -12.29
N ASP A 24 -9.35 3.95 -12.70
CA ASP A 24 -9.91 3.70 -14.03
C ASP A 24 -9.26 4.52 -15.15
N SER A 25 -8.57 5.61 -14.83
CA SER A 25 -8.05 6.56 -15.83
C SER A 25 -6.54 6.73 -15.84
N ARG A 26 -5.86 6.40 -14.73
CA ARG A 26 -4.40 6.56 -14.65
C ARG A 26 -3.67 5.56 -15.54
N THR A 27 -2.54 6.02 -16.04
CA THR A 27 -1.52 5.28 -16.78
C THR A 27 -0.18 5.51 -16.09
N PRO A 28 0.88 4.73 -16.41
CA PRO A 28 2.20 4.94 -15.81
C PRO A 28 2.75 6.37 -15.98
N GLU A 29 2.38 7.05 -17.06
CA GLU A 29 2.82 8.42 -17.36
C GLU A 29 2.03 9.48 -16.57
N THR A 30 0.80 9.14 -16.16
CA THR A 30 -0.11 10.06 -15.48
C THR A 30 -0.26 9.76 -14.00
N ASP A 31 0.36 8.70 -13.48
CA ASP A 31 0.33 8.32 -12.08
C ASP A 31 1.33 9.10 -11.22
N GLU A 32 0.99 10.35 -10.96
CA GLU A 32 1.78 11.26 -10.11
C GLU A 32 1.97 10.74 -8.69
N ASN A 33 0.95 10.07 -8.13
CA ASN A 33 1.00 9.52 -6.77
C ASN A 33 1.95 8.32 -6.69
N GLY A 34 1.84 7.38 -7.64
CA GLY A 34 2.75 6.25 -7.73
C GLY A 34 4.20 6.69 -7.93
N LEU A 35 4.42 7.70 -8.78
CA LEU A 35 5.75 8.30 -8.98
C LEU A 35 6.28 8.92 -7.69
N TYR A 36 5.46 9.72 -7.00
CA TYR A 36 5.84 10.36 -5.74
C TYR A 36 6.21 9.34 -4.66
N LEU A 37 5.37 8.31 -4.47
CA LEU A 37 5.63 7.24 -3.50
C LEU A 37 6.92 6.51 -3.83
N ARG A 38 7.10 6.11 -5.09
CA ARG A 38 8.30 5.43 -5.56
C ARG A 38 9.57 6.23 -5.23
N GLN A 39 9.61 7.48 -5.66
CA GLN A 39 10.76 8.36 -5.42
C GLN A 39 11.02 8.56 -3.94
N THR A 40 9.96 8.73 -3.13
CA THR A 40 10.07 8.91 -1.69
C THR A 40 10.69 7.68 -1.04
N PHE A 41 10.18 6.47 -1.30
CA PHE A 41 10.72 5.23 -0.75
C PHE A 41 12.17 4.97 -1.20
N GLU A 42 12.45 5.13 -2.50
CA GLU A 42 13.81 4.97 -3.03
C GLU A 42 14.79 5.96 -2.39
N SER A 43 14.39 7.23 -2.20
CA SER A 43 15.22 8.26 -1.56
C SER A 43 15.52 7.98 -0.08
N LEU A 44 14.64 7.25 0.60
CA LEU A 44 14.81 6.80 1.99
C LEU A 44 15.60 5.50 2.10
N GLY A 45 16.06 4.92 0.98
CA GLY A 45 16.85 3.69 0.95
C GLY A 45 16.01 2.42 1.05
N HIS A 46 14.74 2.46 0.64
CA HIS A 46 13.86 1.30 0.55
C HIS A 46 13.80 0.75 -0.88
N LEU A 47 13.35 -0.50 -1.06
CA LEU A 47 13.23 -1.13 -2.37
C LEU A 47 11.77 -1.15 -2.83
N ILE A 48 11.55 -0.86 -4.10
CA ILE A 48 10.26 -1.12 -4.75
C ILE A 48 10.28 -2.56 -5.31
N GLY A 49 9.51 -3.44 -4.67
CA GLY A 49 9.41 -4.86 -5.04
C GLY A 49 8.36 -5.15 -6.10
N GLY A 50 7.47 -4.18 -6.38
CA GLY A 50 6.42 -4.30 -7.39
C GLY A 50 5.66 -2.99 -7.55
N TYR A 51 5.20 -2.71 -8.76
CA TYR A 51 4.37 -1.56 -9.08
C TYR A 51 3.26 -1.97 -10.06
N HIS A 52 2.01 -1.71 -9.68
CA HIS A 52 0.84 -2.05 -10.47
C HIS A 52 -0.14 -0.88 -10.54
N ILE A 53 -0.79 -0.73 -11.70
CA ILE A 53 -1.99 0.07 -11.85
C ILE A 53 -3.13 -0.91 -12.16
N VAL A 54 -4.18 -0.90 -11.34
CA VAL A 54 -5.36 -1.75 -11.51
C VAL A 54 -6.63 -0.90 -11.58
N LYS A 55 -7.68 -1.43 -12.22
CA LYS A 55 -8.99 -0.79 -12.19
C LYS A 55 -9.61 -0.88 -10.80
N ASP A 56 -10.57 -0.02 -10.51
CA ASP A 56 -11.34 -0.05 -9.25
C ASP A 56 -12.38 -1.16 -9.27
N GLU A 57 -11.88 -2.39 -9.44
CA GLU A 57 -12.65 -3.60 -9.58
C GLU A 57 -12.21 -4.56 -8.45
N PRO A 58 -13.15 -5.07 -7.62
CA PRO A 58 -12.82 -5.87 -6.45
C PRO A 58 -11.87 -7.04 -6.72
N ASP A 59 -12.09 -7.74 -7.83
CA ASP A 59 -11.30 -8.91 -8.21
C ASP A 59 -9.87 -8.53 -8.60
N GLN A 60 -9.66 -7.37 -9.24
CA GLN A 60 -8.32 -6.91 -9.60
C GLN A 60 -7.53 -6.47 -8.37
N VAL A 61 -8.17 -5.74 -7.45
CA VAL A 61 -7.56 -5.32 -6.18
C VAL A 61 -7.21 -6.54 -5.32
N ALA A 62 -8.09 -7.54 -5.25
CA ALA A 62 -7.83 -8.77 -4.52
C ALA A 62 -6.68 -9.58 -5.14
N ALA A 63 -6.67 -9.73 -6.46
CA ALA A 63 -5.64 -10.49 -7.17
C ALA A 63 -4.24 -9.88 -7.01
N VAL A 64 -4.11 -8.56 -7.17
CA VAL A 64 -2.80 -7.89 -6.99
C VAL A 64 -2.34 -7.90 -5.53
N MET A 65 -3.27 -7.85 -4.57
CA MET A 65 -2.92 -8.02 -3.15
C MET A 65 -2.35 -9.42 -2.90
N ASP A 66 -2.99 -10.46 -3.41
CA ASP A 66 -2.53 -11.85 -3.25
C ASP A 66 -1.19 -12.09 -3.96
N GLU A 67 -1.00 -11.54 -5.15
CA GLU A 67 0.27 -11.58 -5.89
C GLU A 67 1.41 -10.97 -5.07
N LEU A 68 1.24 -9.72 -4.61
CA LEU A 68 2.30 -9.01 -3.87
C LEU A 68 2.56 -9.65 -2.50
N CYS A 69 1.53 -10.13 -1.81
CA CYS A 69 1.70 -10.84 -0.53
C CYS A 69 2.38 -12.20 -0.70
N ALA A 70 2.30 -12.83 -1.87
CA ALA A 70 3.00 -14.09 -2.16
C ALA A 70 4.49 -13.89 -2.47
N LEU A 71 4.94 -12.67 -2.78
CA LEU A 71 6.34 -12.40 -3.11
C LEU A 71 7.24 -12.54 -1.86
N PRO A 72 8.28 -13.40 -1.92
CA PRO A 72 9.22 -13.53 -0.82
C PRO A 72 9.92 -12.20 -0.52
N GLY A 73 9.87 -11.78 0.75
CA GLY A 73 10.53 -10.55 1.20
C GLY A 73 9.72 -9.27 1.00
N MET A 74 8.49 -9.34 0.47
CA MET A 74 7.56 -8.22 0.49
C MET A 74 7.17 -7.92 1.95
N GLN A 75 7.32 -6.66 2.37
CA GLN A 75 7.08 -6.26 3.76
C GLN A 75 5.95 -5.24 3.90
N ILE A 76 5.76 -4.39 2.89
CA ILE A 76 4.74 -3.35 2.88
C ILE A 76 4.07 -3.36 1.50
N VAL A 77 2.74 -3.29 1.47
CA VAL A 77 1.97 -3.01 0.24
C VAL A 77 1.17 -1.74 0.47
N ILE A 78 1.28 -0.79 -0.45
CA ILE A 78 0.62 0.51 -0.39
C ILE A 78 -0.36 0.61 -1.54
N PHE A 79 -1.65 0.68 -1.20
CA PHE A 79 -2.71 1.01 -2.13
C PHE A 79 -2.99 2.51 -2.09
N ASN A 80 -3.13 3.12 -3.26
CA ASN A 80 -3.59 4.50 -3.39
C ASN A 80 -4.71 4.57 -4.44
N GLY A 81 -5.80 5.30 -4.12
CA GLY A 81 -6.99 5.41 -4.98
C GLY A 81 -8.11 4.40 -4.66
N GLY A 82 -9.31 4.64 -5.19
CA GLY A 82 -10.52 3.80 -5.01
C GLY A 82 -11.08 3.77 -3.58
N THR A 83 -10.82 4.79 -2.76
CA THR A 83 -11.27 4.89 -1.36
C THR A 83 -12.38 5.91 -1.13
N GLY A 84 -13.05 6.37 -2.18
CA GLY A 84 -14.18 7.31 -2.07
C GLY A 84 -15.43 6.68 -1.46
N ILE A 85 -16.52 7.46 -1.43
CA ILE A 85 -17.83 7.02 -0.90
C ILE A 85 -18.77 6.48 -1.99
N ALA A 86 -18.35 6.48 -3.26
CA ALA A 86 -19.21 6.03 -4.34
C ALA A 86 -19.31 4.50 -4.30
N PRO A 87 -20.42 3.90 -4.80
CA PRO A 87 -20.57 2.44 -4.80
C PRO A 87 -19.49 1.66 -5.56
N ARG A 88 -18.71 2.35 -6.41
CA ARG A 88 -17.60 1.77 -7.16
C ARG A 88 -16.28 1.74 -6.37
N ASP A 89 -16.15 2.60 -5.36
CA ASP A 89 -14.94 2.72 -4.55
C ASP A 89 -14.86 1.52 -3.59
N THR A 90 -14.16 0.47 -4.02
CA THR A 90 -14.19 -0.83 -3.30
C THR A 90 -12.86 -1.19 -2.66
N THR A 91 -11.81 -0.38 -2.84
CA THR A 91 -10.46 -0.67 -2.34
C THR A 91 -10.44 -0.99 -0.85
N TYR A 92 -11.10 -0.18 -0.01
CA TYR A 92 -11.15 -0.41 1.43
C TYR A 92 -11.84 -1.73 1.79
N ASP A 93 -13.00 -1.99 1.20
CA ASP A 93 -13.80 -3.19 1.50
C ASP A 93 -13.06 -4.48 1.13
N VAL A 94 -12.33 -4.46 0.00
CA VAL A 94 -11.53 -5.60 -0.45
C VAL A 94 -10.35 -5.85 0.49
N ILE A 95 -9.59 -4.79 0.81
CA ILE A 95 -8.43 -4.90 1.69
C ILE A 95 -8.86 -5.33 3.10
N ALA A 96 -9.90 -4.72 3.66
CA ALA A 96 -10.38 -5.00 5.00
C ALA A 96 -10.75 -6.47 5.22
N ARG A 97 -11.28 -7.15 4.20
CA ARG A 97 -11.61 -8.59 4.25
C ARG A 97 -10.38 -9.49 4.32
N LYS A 98 -9.22 -9.01 3.90
CA LYS A 98 -7.95 -9.77 3.86
C LYS A 98 -7.03 -9.45 5.04
N LEU A 99 -7.34 -8.46 5.86
CA LEU A 99 -6.53 -8.10 7.03
C LEU A 99 -6.80 -9.06 8.20
N GLU A 100 -5.73 -9.68 8.72
CA GLU A 100 -5.82 -10.48 9.96
C GLU A 100 -6.05 -9.58 11.19
N LYS A 101 -5.48 -8.38 11.17
CA LYS A 101 -5.62 -7.39 12.24
C LYS A 101 -5.61 -5.99 11.68
N THR A 102 -6.61 -5.22 12.04
CA THR A 102 -6.74 -3.81 11.67
C THR A 102 -6.07 -2.92 12.71
N LEU A 103 -5.39 -1.85 12.26
CA LEU A 103 -4.84 -0.79 13.11
C LEU A 103 -5.71 0.48 12.96
N PRO A 104 -6.84 0.58 13.69
CA PRO A 104 -7.79 1.69 13.50
C PRO A 104 -7.17 3.07 13.73
N GLY A 105 -6.20 3.17 14.64
CA GLY A 105 -5.49 4.42 14.94
C GLY A 105 -4.72 5.01 13.74
N PHE A 106 -4.38 4.21 12.72
CA PHE A 106 -3.79 4.75 11.49
C PHE A 106 -4.81 5.62 10.74
N GLY A 107 -6.02 5.11 10.51
CA GLY A 107 -7.07 5.88 9.80
C GLY A 107 -7.66 7.04 10.62
N GLU A 108 -7.54 7.02 11.94
CA GLU A 108 -7.95 8.13 12.82
C GLU A 108 -6.99 9.32 12.74
N LEU A 109 -5.68 9.08 12.63
CA LEU A 109 -4.68 10.14 12.53
C LEU A 109 -4.63 10.82 11.15
N PHE A 110 -5.13 10.13 10.11
CA PHE A 110 -5.19 10.64 8.74
C PHE A 110 -6.44 11.49 8.44
N ARG A 111 -7.47 11.46 9.30
CA ARG A 111 -8.70 12.25 9.17
C ARG A 111 -8.58 13.61 9.86
#